data_AF-A0A947X7J6-F1
#
_entry.id   AF-A0A947X7J6-F1
#
_cell.length_a   1.000
_cell.length_b   1.000
_cell.length_c   1.000
_cell.angle_alpha   90.00
_cell.angle_beta   90.00
_cell.angle_gamma   90.00
#
_symmetry.space_group_name_H-M   'P 1'
#
loop_
_entity.id
_entity.type
_entity.pdbx_description
1 polymer ?
#
loop_
_entity_poly.entity_id
_entity_poly.type
_entity_poly.pdbx_seq_one_letter_code
_entity_poly.pdbx_strand_id
1 'polypeptide(L)' 'MKRVVRILFITLAIIVVIFTIRFIIGGSEDDWICVDGEWIKHGVPYASKPETGCGDVE' A
#
# COMPACT_ATOMS: atom_id res chain seq x y z
N MET A 1 -32.53 -13.65 -4.83
CA MET A 1 -31.29 -13.81 -5.63
C MET A 1 -30.79 -12.50 -6.25
N LYS A 2 -31.53 -11.81 -7.12
CA LYS A 2 -31.06 -10.55 -7.77
C LYS A 2 -30.59 -9.45 -6.80
N ARG A 3 -31.27 -9.27 -5.66
CA ARG A 3 -30.89 -8.31 -4.61
C ARG A 3 -29.58 -8.68 -3.91
N VAL A 4 -29.40 -9.97 -3.61
CA VAL A 4 -28.17 -10.49 -2.99
C VAL A 4 -26.99 -10.36 -3.95
N VAL A 5 -27.17 -10.72 -5.23
CA VAL A 5 -26.13 -10.55 -6.26
C VAL A 5 -25.73 -9.08 -6.40
N ARG A 6 -26.70 -8.14 -6.39
CA ARG A 6 -26.41 -6.71 -6.43
C ARG A 6 -25.60 -6.25 -5.21
N ILE A 7 -25.98 -6.68 -4.01
CA ILE A 7 -25.26 -6.36 -2.78
C ILE A 7 -23.82 -6.87 -2.86
N LEU A 8 -23.63 -8.13 -3.27
CA LEU A 8 -22.29 -8.72 -3.42
C LEU A 8 -21.42 -7.92 -4.40
N PHE A 9 -21.97 -7.49 -5.53
CA PHE A 9 -21.24 -6.67 -6.50
C PHE A 9 -20.84 -5.31 -5.94
N ILE A 10 -21.74 -4.63 -5.23
CA ILE A 10 -21.45 -3.34 -4.61
C ILE A 10 -20.37 -3.50 -3.54
N THR A 11 -20.50 -4.50 -2.67
CA THR A 11 -19.50 -4.79 -1.63
C THR A 11 -18.14 -5.09 -2.24
N LEU A 12 -18.08 -5.91 -3.29
CA LEU A 12 -16.83 -6.23 -3.99
C LEU A 12 -16.21 -4.97 -4.61
N ALA A 13 -17.01 -4.12 -5.26
CA ALA A 13 -16.52 -2.89 -5.85
C ALA A 13 -15.91 -1.95 -4.79
N ILE A 14 -16.56 -1.81 -3.62
CA ILE A 14 -16.04 -1.00 -2.51
C ILE A 14 -14.71 -1.57 -2.01
N ILE A 15 -14.62 -2.89 -1.82
CA ILE A 15 -13.39 -3.56 -1.39
C ILE A 15 -12.26 -3.27 -2.38
N VAL A 16 -12.51 -3.44 -3.69
CA VAL A 16 -11.51 -3.17 -4.73
C VAL A 16 -11.03 -1.72 -4.66
N VAL A 17 -11.94 -0.75 -4.57
CA VAL A 17 -11.58 0.68 -4.47
C VAL A 17 -10.70 0.95 -3.24
N ILE A 18 -11.05 0.40 -2.08
CA ILE A 18 -10.27 0.57 -0.84
C ILE A 18 -8.86 0.00 -1.01
N PHE A 19 -8.73 -1.22 -1.53
CA PHE A 19 -7.43 -1.84 -1.75
C PHE A 19 -6.60 -1.07 -2.78
N THR A 20 -7.20 -0.63 -3.89
CA THR A 20 -6.51 0.19 -4.90
C THR A 20 -5.98 1.49 -4.30
N ILE A 21 -6.79 2.22 -3.53
CA ILE A 21 -6.36 3.46 -2.87
C ILE A 21 -5.22 3.18 -1.89
N ARG A 22 -5.32 2.11 -1.09
CA ARG A 22 -4.25 1.70 -0.16
C ARG A 22 -2.92 1.51 -0.87
N PHE A 23 -2.90 0.79 -2.00
CA PHE A 23 -1.64 0.47 -2.68
C PHE A 23 -1.08 1.64 -3.49
N ILE A 24 -1.93 2.51 -4.04
CA ILE A 24 -1.47 3.72 -4.74
C ILE A 24 -0.82 4.72 -3.77
N ILE A 25 -1.43 4.95 -2.61
CA ILE A 25 -0.94 5.95 -1.65
C ILE A 25 0.15 5.36 -0.75
N GLY A 26 -0.03 4.12 -0.28
CA GLY A 26 0.86 3.48 0.68
C GLY A 26 2.03 2.70 0.06
N GLY A 27 2.02 2.44 -1.25
CA GLY A 27 3.05 1.63 -1.91
C GLY A 27 2.96 0.13 -1.62
N SER A 28 3.98 -0.63 -2.05
CA SER A 28 4.06 -2.08 -1.82
C SER A 28 4.46 -2.38 -0.39
N GLU A 29 3.91 -3.46 0.19
CA GLU A 29 4.31 -4.00 1.50
C GLU A 29 5.71 -4.60 1.51
N ASP A 30 6.34 -4.67 0.34
CA ASP A 30 7.68 -5.21 0.17
C ASP A 30 8.75 -4.10 0.06
N ASP A 31 8.35 -2.84 0.21
CA ASP A 31 9.22 -1.67 0.06
C ASP A 31 9.68 -1.08 1.41
N TRP A 32 10.78 -0.34 1.38
CA TRP A 32 11.13 0.57 2.47
C TRP A 32 10.51 1.94 2.18
N ILE A 33 9.83 2.54 3.16
CA ILE A 33 9.24 3.87 3.02
C ILE A 33 10.18 4.90 3.66
N CYS A 34 10.40 6.00 2.96
CA CYS A 34 11.12 7.13 3.53
C CYS A 34 10.19 8.00 4.37
N VAL A 35 10.50 8.12 5.67
CA VAL A 35 9.79 9.02 6.59
C VAL A 35 10.82 9.84 7.33
N ASP A 36 10.73 11.17 7.23
CA ASP A 36 11.64 12.11 7.90
C ASP A 36 13.14 11.83 7.62
N GLY A 37 13.46 11.40 6.39
CA GLY A 37 14.84 11.08 5.97
C GLY A 37 15.33 9.69 6.40
N GLU A 38 14.50 8.91 7.10
CA GLU A 38 14.82 7.55 7.53
C GLU A 38 13.99 6.49 6.80
N TRP A 39 14.66 5.40 6.42
CA TRP A 39 13.99 4.21 5.92
C TRP A 39 13.25 3.49 7.04
N ILE A 40 11.93 3.50 6.95
CA ILE A 40 11.02 2.75 7.81
C ILE A 40 10.52 1.52 7.07
N LYS A 41 10.48 0.40 7.77
CA LYS A 41 10.00 -0.87 7.23
C LYS A 41 8.50 -0.77 6.93
N HIS A 42 8.09 -0.96 5.69
CA HIS A 42 6.68 -1.18 5.35
C HIS A 42 6.48 -2.69 5.15
N GLY A 43 5.55 -3.30 5.89
CA GLY A 43 5.27 -4.74 5.78
C GLY A 43 6.49 -5.65 6.01
N VAL A 44 6.82 -6.44 4.99
CA VAL A 44 7.93 -7.41 5.00
C VAL A 44 8.77 -7.25 3.73
N PRO A 45 9.66 -6.24 3.67
CA PRO A 45 10.50 -6.03 2.51
C PRO A 45 11.38 -7.25 2.23
N TYR A 46 11.41 -7.68 0.97
CA TYR A 46 12.30 -8.75 0.53
C TYR A 46 13.76 -8.27 0.48
N ALA A 47 13.97 -6.98 0.18
CA ALA A 47 15.29 -6.37 0.15
C ALA A 47 15.73 -5.90 1.54
N SER A 48 17.03 -5.98 1.82
CA SER A 48 17.63 -5.41 3.04
C SER A 48 17.42 -3.89 3.09
N LYS A 49 17.40 -3.33 4.31
CA LYS A 49 17.32 -1.88 4.52
C LYS A 49 18.47 -1.20 3.74
N PRO A 50 18.20 -0.15 2.95
CA PRO A 50 19.28 0.57 2.28
C PRO A 50 20.23 1.19 3.31
N GLU A 51 21.53 1.18 3.01
CA GLU A 51 22.57 1.70 3.90
C GLU A 51 22.67 3.23 3.86
N THR A 52 22.28 3.84 2.74
CA THR A 52 22.21 5.29 2.59
C THR A 52 20.89 5.83 3.15
N GLY A 53 20.92 7.04 3.69
CA GLY A 53 19.72 7.81 4.03
C GLY A 53 18.78 7.97 2.84
N CYS A 54 17.54 8.35 3.12
CA CYS A 54 16.49 8.50 2.12
C CYS A 54 15.94 9.92 2.10
N GLY A 55 15.13 10.23 1.08
CA GLY A 55 14.60 11.57 0.88
C GLY A 55 15.54 12.41 0.02
N ASP A 56 15.05 13.52 -0.48
CA ASP A 56 15.83 14.38 -1.35
C ASP A 56 17.00 14.97 -0.56
N VAL A 57 18.22 14.63 -0.99
CA VAL A 57 19.37 15.53 -0.83
C VAL A 57 19.11 16.69 -1.78
N GLU A 58 18.65 17.83 -1.25
CA GLU A 58 18.71 19.10 -1.99
C GLU A 58 20.16 19.43 -2.40
#